data_AF-A0A954W7T1-F1
#
_entry.id   AF-A0A954W7T1-F1
#
_cell.length_a   1.000
_cell.length_b   1.000
_cell.length_c   1.000
_cell.angle_alpha   90.00
_cell.angle_beta   90.00
_cell.angle_gamma   90.00
#
_symmetry.space_group_name_H-M   'P 1'
#
loop_
_entity.id
_entity.type
_entity.pdbx_description
1 polymer ?
#
loop_
_entity_poly.entity_id
_entity_poly.type
_entity_poly.pdbx_seq_one_letter_code
_entity_poly.pdbx_strand_id
1 'polypeptide(L)' 'MNPNTADWHDLVDSDQADLFDVQTNAVGPTGKLPLSDEMLRDWSSGDLFGMTQNAGMGWKPEDLLGP' A
#
# COMPACT_ATOMS: atom_id res chain seq x y z
N MET A 1 -8.03 -37.82 27.02
CA MET A 1 -7.36 -36.53 26.72
C MET A 1 -6.63 -36.72 25.41
N ASN A 2 -7.01 -35.99 24.36
CA ASN A 2 -6.33 -36.05 23.07
C ASN A 2 -5.36 -34.86 23.00
N PRO A 3 -4.04 -35.06 22.93
CA PRO A 3 -3.05 -34.00 23.19
C PRO A 3 -2.77 -33.10 21.98
N ASN A 4 -3.63 -33.06 20.96
CA ASN A 4 -3.27 -32.45 19.68
C ASN A 4 -4.44 -31.74 19.00
N THR A 5 -4.89 -30.64 19.60
CA THR A 5 -5.72 -29.65 18.91
C THR A 5 -4.91 -28.37 18.90
N ALA A 6 -4.11 -28.18 17.85
CA ALA A 6 -3.47 -26.90 17.61
C ALA A 6 -4.55 -25.82 17.58
N ASP A 7 -4.32 -24.68 18.25
CA ASP A 7 -5.22 -23.55 18.13
C ASP A 7 -5.17 -23.05 16.67
N TRP A 8 -6.29 -22.57 16.15
CA TRP A 8 -6.35 -22.08 14.78
C TRP A 8 -5.42 -20.88 14.58
N HIS A 9 -5.20 -20.08 15.63
CA HIS A 9 -4.23 -18.97 15.60
C HIS A 9 -2.81 -19.48 15.32
N ASP A 10 -2.37 -20.55 15.97
CA ASP A 10 -1.04 -21.15 15.76
C ASP A 10 -0.83 -21.63 14.31
N LEU A 11 -1.91 -21.83 13.55
CA LEU A 11 -1.86 -22.29 12.15
C LEU A 11 -1.91 -21.15 11.14
N VAL A 12 -2.51 -20.01 11.48
CA VAL A 12 -2.76 -18.91 10.53
C VAL A 12 -1.97 -17.65 10.84
N ASP A 13 -1.56 -17.47 12.09
CA ASP A 13 -0.68 -16.39 12.47
C ASP A 13 0.76 -16.75 12.14
N SER A 14 1.50 -15.75 11.69
CA SER A 14 2.92 -15.88 11.38
C SER A 14 3.81 -15.61 12.59
N ASP A 15 3.27 -14.99 13.66
CA ASP A 15 4.02 -14.50 14.83
C ASP A 15 5.22 -13.59 14.45
N GLN A 16 5.21 -13.05 13.23
CA GLN A 16 6.27 -12.21 12.68
C GLN A 16 5.92 -10.74 12.90
N ALA A 17 6.63 -10.10 13.83
CA ALA A 17 6.46 -8.69 14.14
C ALA A 17 6.79 -7.76 12.95
N ASP A 18 7.62 -8.24 12.02
CA ASP A 18 8.09 -7.53 10.83
C ASP A 18 7.29 -7.87 9.56
N LEU A 19 6.22 -8.66 9.66
CA LEU A 19 5.42 -9.08 8.50
C LEU A 19 4.91 -7.89 7.67
N PHE A 20 4.63 -6.76 8.33
CA PHE A 20 4.10 -5.56 7.71
C PHE A 20 5.18 -4.55 7.32
N ASP A 21 6.46 -4.85 7.56
CA ASP A 21 7.56 -3.97 7.17
C ASP A 21 7.75 -3.98 5.66
N VAL A 22 7.63 -2.80 5.05
CA VAL A 22 7.77 -2.63 3.60
C VAL A 22 9.25 -2.78 3.20
N GLN A 23 9.57 -3.88 2.51
CA GLN A 23 10.91 -4.13 1.99
C GLN A 23 11.07 -3.52 0.58
N THR A 24 11.89 -2.48 0.44
CA THR A 24 12.11 -1.78 -0.84
C THR A 24 13.56 -1.89 -1.32
N ASN A 25 13.77 -2.01 -2.63
CA ASN A 25 15.13 -2.02 -3.23
C ASN A 25 15.73 -0.62 -3.42
N ALA A 26 14.93 0.43 -3.33
CA ALA A 26 15.35 1.82 -3.48
C ALA A 26 14.39 2.75 -2.72
N VAL A 27 14.86 3.97 -2.43
CA VAL A 27 14.02 5.01 -1.82
C VAL A 27 12.88 5.36 -2.80
N GLY A 28 11.65 5.40 -2.31
CA GLY A 28 10.48 5.78 -3.10
C GLY A 28 10.42 7.29 -3.40
N PRO A 29 9.51 7.71 -4.29
CA PRO A 29 9.27 9.12 -4.54
C PRO A 29 8.83 9.83 -3.26
N THR A 30 9.45 10.98 -2.97
CA THR A 30 9.09 11.83 -1.82
C THR A 30 7.89 12.70 -2.17
N GLY A 31 7.06 13.04 -1.18
CA GLY A 31 5.92 13.95 -1.36
C GLY A 31 4.58 13.27 -1.13
N LYS A 32 3.50 13.87 -1.66
CA LYS A 32 2.14 13.35 -1.54
C LYS A 32 1.38 13.57 -2.84
N LEU A 33 0.60 12.57 -3.25
CA LEU A 33 -0.37 12.76 -4.32
C LEU A 33 -1.45 13.76 -3.88
N PRO A 34 -1.96 14.60 -4.79
CA PRO A 34 -3.00 15.59 -4.51
C PRO A 34 -4.39 14.92 -4.50
N LEU A 35 -4.57 13.88 -3.68
CA LEU A 35 -5.83 13.15 -3.58
C LEU A 35 -6.83 13.92 -2.69
N SER A 36 -8.07 14.03 -3.16
CA SER A 36 -9.22 14.51 -2.38
C SER A 36 -10.07 13.35 -1.85
N ASP A 37 -10.95 13.60 -0.87
CA ASP A 37 -11.91 12.59 -0.37
C ASP A 37 -12.82 12.05 -1.49
N GLU A 38 -13.27 12.94 -2.37
CA GLU A 38 -14.13 12.59 -3.52
C GLU A 38 -13.41 11.64 -4.47
N MET A 39 -12.14 11.91 -4.79
CA MET A 39 -11.33 11.01 -5.61
C MET A 39 -11.22 9.63 -4.97
N LEU A 40 -10.96 9.56 -3.66
CA LEU A 40 -10.82 8.29 -2.95
C LEU A 40 -12.14 7.49 -2.89
N ARG A 41 -13.28 8.16 -2.91
CA ARG A 41 -14.61 7.55 -2.81
C ARG A 41 -15.16 7.10 -4.16
N ASP A 42 -14.94 7.90 -5.20
CA ASP A 42 -15.69 7.79 -6.45
C ASP A 42 -14.82 7.41 -7.67
N TRP A 43 -13.50 7.62 -7.62
CA TRP A 43 -12.63 7.25 -8.74
C TRP A 43 -12.37 5.75 -8.76
N SER A 44 -12.08 5.23 -9.97
CA SER A 44 -11.65 3.86 -10.09
C SER A 44 -10.27 3.67 -9.46
N SER A 45 -10.03 2.47 -8.90
CA SER A 45 -8.72 2.14 -8.36
C SER A 45 -7.60 2.25 -9.41
N GLY A 46 -7.93 2.02 -10.69
CA GLY A 46 -7.00 2.15 -11.81
C GLY A 46 -6.51 3.59 -12.00
N ASP A 47 -7.39 4.57 -11.84
CA ASP A 47 -7.01 5.99 -11.97
C ASP A 47 -6.07 6.41 -10.83
N LEU A 48 -6.41 6.04 -9.59
CA LEU A 48 -5.60 6.32 -8.41
C LEU A 48 -4.23 5.61 -8.50
N PHE A 49 -4.22 4.35 -8.92
CA PHE A 49 -2.99 3.60 -9.11
C PHE A 49 -2.14 4.18 -10.24
N GLY A 50 -2.76 4.64 -11.33
CA GLY A 50 -2.09 5.37 -12.41
C GLY A 50 -1.31 6.57 -11.90
N MET A 51 -1.89 7.36 -10.99
CA MET A 51 -1.19 8.48 -10.34
C MET A 51 0.04 8.02 -9.54
N THR A 52 -0.09 6.93 -8.77
CA THR A 52 1.06 6.39 -8.01
C THR A 52 2.20 5.92 -8.93
N GLN A 53 1.86 5.30 -10.07
CA GLN A 53 2.85 4.87 -11.05
C GLN A 53 3.54 6.06 -11.71
N ASN A 54 2.80 7.13 -12.07
CA ASN A 54 3.40 8.34 -12.62
C ASN A 54 4.41 8.97 -11.65
N ALA A 55 4.08 9.04 -10.35
CA ALA A 55 5.02 9.48 -9.32
C ALA A 55 6.25 8.55 -9.24
N GLY A 56 6.05 7.23 -9.30
CA GLY A 56 7.14 6.24 -9.33
C GLY A 56 8.04 6.34 -10.56
N MET A 57 7.51 6.82 -11.69
CA MET A 57 8.27 7.13 -12.91
C MET A 57 9.02 8.48 -12.84
N GLY A 58 8.92 9.20 -11.72
CA GLY A 58 9.67 10.44 -11.46
C GLY A 58 8.92 11.73 -11.75
N TRP A 59 7.61 11.67 -12.01
CA TRP A 59 6.80 12.89 -12.12
C TRP A 59 6.58 13.48 -10.72
N LYS A 60 6.52 14.81 -10.61
CA LYS A 60 6.28 15.50 -9.35
C LYS A 60 4.88 15.14 -8.83
N PRO A 61 4.75 14.54 -7.63
CA PRO A 61 3.45 14.09 -7.11
C PRO A 61 2.38 15.18 -7.11
N GLU A 62 2.74 16.41 -6.73
CA GLU A 62 1.86 17.58 -6.63
C GLU A 62 1.29 18.06 -7.97
N ASP A 63 1.96 17.77 -9.10
CA ASP A 63 1.59 18.28 -10.44
C ASP A 63 0.74 17.27 -11.23
N LEU A 64 0.36 16.14 -10.65
CA LEU A 64 -0.27 15.02 -11.36
C LEU A 64 -1.71 15.25 -11.82
N LEU A 65 -2.35 16.32 -11.36
CA LEU A 65 -3.67 16.75 -11.84
C LEU A 65 -3.58 17.78 -12.99
N GLY A 66 -2.36 18.10 -13.45
CA GLY A 66 -2.10 19.17 -14.40
C GLY A 66 -1.80 20.52 -13.71
N PRO A 67 -1.41 21.55 -14.49
CA PRO A 67 -1.22 22.92 -13.98
C PRO A 67 -2.52 23.57 -13.50
#